data_AF-A0A0Q7PMR7-F1
#
_entry.id   AF-A0A0Q7PMR7-F1
#
_cell.length_a   1.000
_cell.length_b   1.000
_cell.length_c   1.000
_cell.angle_alpha   90.00
_cell.angle_beta   90.00
_cell.angle_gamma   90.00
#
_symmetry.space_group_name_H-M   'P 1'
#
loop_
_entity.id
_entity.type
_entity.pdbx_description
1 polymer ?
#
loop_
_entity_poly.entity_id
_entity_poly.type
_entity_poly.pdbx_seq_one_letter_code
_entity_poly.pdbx_strand_id
1 'polypeptide(L)'
;MTFGVRMWQPWRTSSRAVPWLFACTLLLGGCARTPPEERLREAIGEAQAAIEERNVSALDDTLAEDFIGPDGLGRSGARRMAQAIFLRYRDVGLTLGPLDVEVREQHATVRFTAALTGGSGMLPDSGQVYDVETGWRLDDDGDLELVNANWQPRL
;
A
#
# COMPACT_ATOMS: atom_id res chain seq x y z
N MET A 1 -38.74 62.72 35.07
CA MET A 1 -39.59 61.60 34.57
C MET A 1 -38.79 60.89 33.50
N THR A 2 -38.12 59.81 33.87
CA THR A 2 -37.23 59.02 33.01
C THR A 2 -37.61 57.55 33.20
N PHE A 3 -37.95 56.90 32.09
CA PHE A 3 -38.19 55.46 32.00
C PHE A 3 -36.90 54.71 32.37
N GLY A 4 -37.02 53.68 33.21
CA GLY A 4 -35.90 52.86 33.67
C GLY A 4 -36.30 51.41 33.92
N VAL A 5 -36.12 50.60 32.89
CA VAL A 5 -35.62 49.20 32.87
C VAL A 5 -35.60 48.46 34.22
N ARG A 6 -36.30 47.31 34.32
CA ARG A 6 -35.64 46.02 34.65
C ARG A 6 -36.58 44.82 34.51
N MET A 7 -36.34 44.10 33.43
CA MET A 7 -36.74 42.72 33.18
C MET A 7 -36.27 41.83 34.35
N TRP A 8 -37.22 41.40 35.18
CA TRP A 8 -36.99 40.44 36.26
C TRP A 8 -37.15 39.01 35.75
N GLN A 9 -36.19 38.18 36.14
CA GLN A 9 -35.97 36.79 35.78
C GLN A 9 -37.10 35.87 36.29
N PRO A 10 -37.53 34.85 35.53
CA PRO A 10 -38.35 33.76 36.06
C PRO A 10 -37.51 32.74 36.84
N TRP A 11 -37.96 32.41 38.04
CA TRP A 11 -37.45 31.34 38.87
C TRP A 11 -38.21 30.04 38.57
N ARG A 12 -37.58 28.90 38.92
CA ARG A 12 -38.13 27.52 39.04
C ARG A 12 -38.33 26.77 37.71
N THR A 13 -37.91 25.52 37.53
CA THR A 13 -37.57 24.44 38.48
C THR A 13 -36.50 23.52 37.89
N SER A 14 -35.61 23.06 38.77
CA SER A 14 -34.74 21.91 38.64
C SER A 14 -35.49 20.61 38.32
N SER A 15 -35.09 19.92 37.24
CA SER A 15 -35.26 18.48 37.10
C SER A 15 -33.92 17.86 36.72
N ARG A 16 -33.57 16.83 37.48
CA ARG A 16 -32.27 16.21 37.58
C ARG A 16 -31.99 15.33 36.36
N ALA A 17 -30.76 15.43 35.87
CA ALA A 17 -29.94 14.39 35.25
C ALA A 17 -30.65 13.30 34.42
N VAL A 18 -30.56 13.41 33.09
CA VAL A 18 -30.31 12.26 32.21
C VAL A 18 -29.28 12.66 31.14
N PRO A 19 -27.98 12.74 31.46
CA PRO A 19 -26.95 12.77 30.44
C PRO A 19 -26.25 11.42 30.50
N TRP A 20 -26.63 10.39 29.74
CA TRP A 20 -25.86 9.13 29.66
C TRP A 20 -26.57 8.14 28.71
N LEU A 21 -26.55 8.36 27.40
CA LEU A 21 -26.96 7.32 26.42
C LEU A 21 -26.53 7.61 24.97
N PHE A 22 -25.41 8.31 24.77
CA PHE A 22 -24.78 8.48 23.45
C PHE A 22 -23.25 8.35 23.53
N ALA A 23 -22.77 7.43 24.38
CA ALA A 23 -21.34 7.27 24.68
C ALA A 23 -20.85 5.81 24.55
N CYS A 24 -21.55 4.92 23.81
CA CYS A 24 -21.25 3.48 23.82
C CYS A 24 -21.17 2.76 22.45
N THR A 25 -21.00 3.44 21.32
CA THR A 25 -21.00 2.74 20.00
C THR A 25 -19.73 2.86 19.15
N LEU A 26 -18.61 3.40 19.66
CA LEU A 26 -17.36 3.53 18.89
C LEU A 26 -16.12 2.89 19.55
N LEU A 27 -16.33 1.91 20.44
CA LEU A 27 -15.24 1.21 21.15
C LEU A 27 -15.24 -0.31 20.90
N LEU A 28 -15.53 -0.72 19.66
CA LEU A 28 -15.41 -2.10 19.19
C LEU A 28 -14.85 -2.05 17.76
N GLY A 29 -13.60 -2.40 17.47
CA GLY A 29 -12.57 -2.94 18.34
C GLY A 29 -11.20 -2.98 17.64
N GLY A 30 -10.17 -3.15 18.46
CA GLY A 30 -8.87 -3.64 18.06
C GLY A 30 -7.92 -2.63 17.44
N CYS A 31 -7.10 -1.99 18.27
CA CYS A 31 -5.70 -1.74 17.92
C CYS A 31 -4.96 -3.09 17.81
N ALA A 32 -5.41 -3.96 16.91
CA ALA A 32 -4.77 -5.21 16.59
C ALA A 32 -3.95 -4.93 15.33
N ARG A 33 -2.64 -4.79 15.51
CA ARG A 33 -1.62 -4.67 14.47
C ARG A 33 -2.00 -5.58 13.28
N THR A 34 -2.07 -5.03 12.07
CA THR A 34 -2.36 -5.79 10.84
C THR A 34 -1.51 -7.07 10.82
N PRO A 35 -2.13 -8.25 10.64
CA PRO A 35 -1.42 -9.52 10.53
C PRO A 35 -0.27 -9.39 9.53
N PRO A 36 0.92 -9.96 9.80
CA PRO A 36 2.10 -9.80 8.94
C PRO A 36 1.83 -10.09 7.46
N GLU A 37 0.97 -11.08 7.19
CA GLU A 37 0.60 -11.51 5.84
C GLU A 37 -0.33 -10.53 5.12
N GLU A 38 -1.20 -9.82 5.84
CA GLU A 38 -2.12 -8.84 5.26
C GLU A 38 -1.36 -7.57 4.86
N ARG A 39 -0.46 -7.09 5.72
CA ARG A 39 0.45 -5.97 5.40
C ARG A 39 1.34 -6.27 4.20
N LEU A 40 1.80 -7.52 4.07
CA LEU A 40 2.58 -7.95 2.91
C LEU A 40 1.78 -7.90 1.62
N ARG A 41 0.51 -8.28 1.66
CA ARG A 41 -0.37 -8.16 0.49
C ARG A 41 -0.64 -6.71 0.13
N GLU A 42 -0.79 -5.83 1.13
CA GLU A 42 -0.92 -4.38 0.92
C GLU A 42 0.34 -3.83 0.21
N ALA A 43 1.54 -4.13 0.73
CA ALA A 43 2.80 -3.68 0.12
C ALA A 43 3.01 -4.19 -1.31
N ILE A 44 2.62 -5.44 -1.61
CA ILE A 44 2.64 -5.97 -2.98
C ILE A 44 1.65 -5.22 -3.87
N GLY A 45 0.46 -4.90 -3.34
CA GLY A 45 -0.54 -4.11 -4.05
C GLY A 45 -0.07 -2.70 -4.35
N GLU A 46 0.61 -2.05 -3.41
CA GLU A 46 1.22 -0.73 -3.59
C GLU A 46 2.32 -0.75 -4.67
N ALA A 47 3.20 -1.76 -4.63
CA ALA A 47 4.21 -1.96 -5.66
C ALA A 47 3.58 -2.17 -7.05
N GLN A 48 2.51 -2.98 -7.13
CA GLN A 48 1.77 -3.20 -8.37
C GLN A 48 1.15 -1.90 -8.88
N ALA A 49 0.46 -1.15 -8.01
CA ALA A 49 -0.16 0.11 -8.36
C ALA A 49 0.88 1.13 -8.86
N ALA A 50 2.04 1.23 -8.20
CA ALA A 50 3.13 2.10 -8.63
C ALA A 50 3.62 1.75 -10.05
N ILE A 51 3.66 0.46 -10.40
CA ILE A 51 4.02 0.00 -11.75
C ILE A 51 2.94 0.37 -12.78
N GLU A 52 1.67 0.10 -12.48
CA GLU A 52 0.55 0.35 -13.40
C GLU A 52 0.31 1.85 -13.62
N GLU A 53 0.46 2.67 -12.58
CA GLU A 53 0.41 4.13 -12.64
C GLU A 53 1.68 4.75 -13.24
N ARG A 54 2.72 3.93 -13.49
CA ARG A 54 4.05 4.35 -13.95
C ARG A 54 4.69 5.40 -13.02
N ASN A 55 4.42 5.26 -11.73
CA ASN A 55 4.96 6.12 -10.69
C ASN A 55 6.31 5.59 -10.22
N VAL A 56 7.37 6.08 -10.86
CA VAL A 56 8.76 5.70 -10.54
C VAL A 56 9.13 6.05 -9.10
N SER A 57 8.60 7.14 -8.55
CA SER A 57 8.93 7.54 -7.18
C SER A 57 8.35 6.55 -6.18
N ALA A 58 7.04 6.28 -6.29
CA ALA A 58 6.36 5.32 -5.41
C ALA A 58 6.97 3.92 -5.53
N LEU A 59 7.36 3.50 -6.75
CA LEU A 59 8.05 2.22 -6.93
C LEU A 59 9.41 2.21 -6.25
N ASP A 60 10.19 3.30 -6.34
CA ASP A 60 11.50 3.40 -5.70
C ASP A 60 11.39 3.43 -4.18
N ASP A 61 10.34 4.03 -3.62
CA ASP A 61 10.06 4.07 -2.19
C ASP A 61 9.79 2.67 -1.61
N THR A 62 9.29 1.72 -2.42
CA THR A 62 9.14 0.32 -2.00
C THR A 62 10.46 -0.46 -1.98
N LEU A 63 11.51 0.02 -2.65
CA LEU A 63 12.79 -0.70 -2.75
C LEU A 63 13.68 -0.41 -1.54
N ALA A 64 14.19 -1.45 -0.88
CA ALA A 64 15.22 -1.27 0.13
C ALA A 64 16.48 -0.62 -0.47
N GLU A 65 17.23 0.14 0.34
CA GLU A 65 18.50 0.75 -0.11
C GLU A 65 19.49 -0.30 -0.65
N ASP A 66 19.49 -1.50 -0.06
CA ASP A 66 20.29 -2.66 -0.44
C ASP A 66 19.60 -3.61 -1.44
N PHE A 67 18.54 -3.16 -2.15
CA PHE A 67 17.80 -3.99 -3.11
C PHE A 67 18.70 -4.63 -4.17
N ILE A 68 18.49 -5.93 -4.41
CA ILE A 68 19.13 -6.70 -5.48
C ILE A 68 18.09 -7.43 -6.36
N GLY A 69 18.14 -7.12 -7.65
CA GLY A 69 17.38 -7.76 -8.72
C GLY A 69 18.17 -8.82 -9.51
N PRO A 70 17.61 -9.37 -10.60
CA PRO A 70 18.29 -10.31 -11.48
C PRO A 70 19.63 -9.78 -11.99
N ASP A 71 20.60 -10.68 -12.19
CA ASP A 71 21.94 -10.36 -12.68
C ASP A 71 22.68 -9.27 -11.87
N GLY A 72 22.32 -9.09 -10.59
CA GLY A 72 22.94 -8.08 -9.71
C GLY A 72 22.37 -6.67 -9.90
N LEU A 73 21.16 -6.53 -10.46
CA LEU A 73 20.50 -5.25 -10.68
C LEU A 73 20.20 -4.53 -9.35
N GLY A 74 21.01 -3.55 -8.96
CA GLY A 74 20.73 -2.75 -7.75
C GLY A 74 19.56 -1.77 -7.89
N ARG A 75 19.12 -1.16 -6.77
CA ARG A 75 18.00 -0.19 -6.70
C ARG A 75 18.02 0.87 -7.80
N SER A 76 19.14 1.56 -7.98
CA SER A 76 19.27 2.61 -9.02
C SER A 76 19.13 2.06 -10.44
N GLY A 77 19.54 0.81 -10.67
CA GLY A 77 19.37 0.10 -11.93
C GLY A 77 17.90 -0.24 -12.19
N ALA A 78 17.21 -0.79 -11.18
CA ALA A 78 15.78 -1.08 -11.23
C ALA A 78 14.97 0.19 -11.53
N ARG A 79 15.26 1.30 -10.85
CA ARG A 79 14.62 2.61 -11.09
C ARG A 79 14.78 3.09 -12.53
N ARG A 80 15.99 2.97 -13.10
CA ARG A 80 16.28 3.33 -14.50
C ARG A 80 15.59 2.40 -15.49
N MET A 81 15.54 1.11 -15.19
CA MET A 81 14.82 0.13 -16.00
C MET A 81 13.31 0.44 -16.04
N ALA A 82 12.71 0.70 -14.88
CA ALA A 82 11.30 1.11 -14.79
C ALA A 82 11.03 2.39 -15.60
N GLN A 83 11.86 3.43 -15.46
CA GLN A 83 11.76 4.65 -16.28
C GLN A 83 11.79 4.36 -17.78
N ALA A 84 12.72 3.51 -18.24
CA ALA A 84 12.83 3.16 -19.65
C ALA A 84 11.56 2.44 -20.16
N ILE A 85 11.01 1.52 -19.36
CA ILE A 85 9.75 0.81 -19.67
C ILE A 85 8.59 1.81 -19.74
N PHE A 86 8.48 2.71 -18.77
CA PHE A 86 7.37 3.68 -18.68
C PHE A 86 7.41 4.75 -19.77
N LEU A 87 8.60 5.12 -20.26
CA LEU A 87 8.75 5.99 -21.44
C LEU A 87 8.37 5.27 -22.73
N ARG A 88 8.60 3.96 -22.81
CA ARG A 88 8.30 3.14 -23.98
C ARG A 88 6.82 2.85 -24.12
N TYR A 89 6.12 2.56 -23.02
CA TYR A 89 4.73 2.14 -23.02
C TYR A 89 3.81 3.19 -22.38
N ARG A 90 2.74 3.54 -23.10
CA ARG A 90 1.72 4.48 -22.59
C ARG A 90 0.86 3.82 -21.51
N ASP A 91 0.68 2.51 -21.61
CA ASP A 91 -0.11 1.71 -20.69
C ASP A 91 0.74 0.50 -20.29
N VAL A 92 0.88 0.27 -18.99
CA VAL A 92 1.59 -0.87 -18.41
C VAL A 92 0.60 -1.59 -17.50
N GLY A 93 0.37 -2.88 -17.74
CA GLY A 93 -0.51 -3.71 -16.93
C GLY A 93 0.28 -4.80 -16.23
N LEU A 94 -0.01 -5.04 -14.95
CA LEU A 94 0.63 -6.09 -14.16
C LEU A 94 -0.43 -6.95 -13.49
N THR A 95 -0.65 -8.17 -14.01
CA THR A 95 -1.58 -9.12 -13.39
C THR A 95 -0.81 -10.18 -12.61
N LEU A 96 -1.06 -10.24 -11.30
CA LEU A 96 -0.46 -11.23 -10.42
C LEU A 96 -1.31 -12.51 -10.36
N GLY A 97 -0.63 -13.66 -10.38
CA GLY A 97 -1.23 -14.95 -10.07
C GLY A 97 -1.37 -15.15 -8.55
N PRO A 98 -1.75 -16.37 -8.12
CA PRO A 98 -1.79 -16.71 -6.70
C PRO A 98 -0.44 -16.46 -6.02
N LEU A 99 -0.48 -15.83 -4.85
CA LEU A 99 0.69 -15.57 -4.02
C LEU A 99 0.95 -16.75 -3.08
N ASP A 100 2.11 -17.38 -3.22
CA ASP A 100 2.66 -18.31 -2.23
C ASP A 100 3.55 -17.52 -1.26
N VAL A 101 3.12 -17.41 0.00
CA VAL A 101 3.73 -16.53 1.01
C VAL A 101 4.38 -17.35 2.12
N GLU A 102 5.68 -17.14 2.32
CA GLU A 102 6.41 -17.63 3.49
C GLU A 102 6.86 -16.46 4.37
N VAL A 103 6.32 -16.35 5.58
CA VAL A 103 6.75 -15.33 6.57
C VAL A 103 7.68 -15.96 7.60
N ARG A 104 8.79 -15.29 7.89
CA ARG A 104 9.78 -15.66 8.92
C ARG A 104 10.21 -14.44 9.71
N GLU A 105 9.70 -14.29 10.92
CA GLU A 105 9.99 -13.16 11.81
C GLU A 105 9.76 -11.79 11.12
N GLN A 106 10.84 -11.10 10.74
CA GLN A 106 10.84 -9.79 10.09
C GLN A 106 11.04 -9.88 8.57
N HIS A 107 11.12 -11.09 8.01
CA HIS A 107 11.31 -11.32 6.59
C HIS A 107 10.12 -12.08 5.99
N ALA A 108 9.85 -11.84 4.71
CA ALA A 108 8.92 -12.65 3.95
C ALA A 108 9.46 -12.97 2.57
N THR A 109 9.13 -14.15 2.07
CA THR A 109 9.40 -14.56 0.69
C THR A 109 8.07 -14.82 0.01
N VAL A 110 7.87 -14.24 -1.18
CA VAL A 110 6.63 -14.39 -1.94
C VAL A 110 6.95 -14.86 -3.34
N ARG A 111 6.34 -15.97 -3.72
CA ARG A 111 6.46 -16.58 -5.06
C ARG A 111 5.13 -16.50 -5.78
N PHE A 112 5.16 -16.04 -7.02
CA PHE A 112 3.96 -15.87 -7.83
C PHE A 112 4.29 -15.82 -9.31
N THR A 113 3.22 -15.82 -10.12
CA THR A 113 3.33 -15.53 -11.55
C THR A 113 2.97 -14.07 -11.80
N ALA A 114 3.67 -13.39 -12.69
CA ALA A 114 3.29 -12.05 -13.14
C ALA A 114 3.11 -12.01 -14.66
N ALA A 115 1.94 -11.60 -15.14
CA ALA A 115 1.73 -11.25 -16.53
C ALA A 115 1.94 -9.73 -16.69
N LEU A 116 3.01 -9.35 -17.37
CA LEU A 116 3.33 -7.97 -17.69
C LEU A 116 2.88 -7.67 -19.12
N THR A 117 2.11 -6.60 -19.28
CA THR A 117 1.66 -6.14 -20.59
C THR A 117 2.07 -4.68 -20.81
N GLY A 118 2.34 -4.32 -22.06
CA GLY A 118 2.74 -2.97 -22.45
C GLY A 118 2.13 -2.59 -23.79
N GLY A 119 1.59 -1.37 -23.90
CA GLY A 119 0.93 -0.90 -25.11
C GLY A 119 0.77 0.61 -25.20
N SER A 120 0.05 1.02 -26.24
CA SER A 120 -0.21 2.42 -26.58
C SER A 120 -1.70 2.80 -26.66
N GLY A 121 -2.59 1.87 -26.32
CA GLY A 121 -4.04 2.04 -26.33
C GLY A 121 -4.80 0.91 -25.62
N MET A 122 -6.07 0.69 -25.99
CA MET A 122 -6.98 -0.23 -25.27
C MET A 122 -6.57 -1.71 -25.33
N LEU A 123 -5.68 -2.09 -26.25
CA LEU A 123 -5.11 -3.44 -26.35
C LEU A 123 -3.59 -3.37 -26.13
N PRO A 124 -3.00 -4.34 -25.41
CA PRO A 124 -1.56 -4.41 -25.24
C PRO A 124 -0.85 -4.81 -26.54
N ASP A 125 0.26 -4.13 -26.83
CA ASP A 125 1.11 -4.40 -28.00
C ASP A 125 2.10 -5.54 -27.73
N SER A 126 2.36 -5.82 -26.45
CA SER A 126 3.26 -6.86 -25.97
C SER A 126 2.79 -7.43 -24.63
N GLY A 127 3.10 -8.70 -24.39
CA GLY A 127 2.81 -9.39 -23.14
C GLY A 127 3.82 -10.50 -22.88
N GLN A 128 4.31 -10.59 -21.64
CA GLN A 128 5.20 -11.66 -21.20
C GLN A 128 4.78 -12.10 -19.80
N VAL A 129 4.77 -13.42 -19.59
CA VAL A 129 4.54 -14.02 -18.28
C VAL A 129 5.88 -14.36 -17.64
N TYR A 130 6.00 -14.10 -16.35
CA TYR A 130 7.19 -14.37 -15.56
C TYR A 130 6.85 -15.22 -14.34
N ASP A 131 7.76 -16.11 -13.97
CA ASP A 131 7.86 -16.66 -12.62
C ASP A 131 8.66 -15.67 -11.77
N VAL A 132 8.09 -15.25 -10.64
CA VAL A 132 8.63 -14.18 -9.79
C VAL A 132 8.81 -14.70 -8.36
N GLU A 133 9.95 -14.38 -7.76
CA GLU A 133 10.22 -14.52 -6.34
C GLU A 133 10.65 -13.17 -5.78
N THR A 134 10.07 -12.76 -4.65
CA THR A 134 10.40 -11.50 -3.97
C THR A 134 10.70 -11.74 -2.50
N GLY A 135 11.67 -11.00 -1.98
CA GLY A 135 12.06 -10.98 -0.58
C GLY A 135 11.76 -9.63 0.03
N TRP A 136 11.07 -9.64 1.17
CA TRP A 136 10.62 -8.46 1.88
C TRP A 136 11.21 -8.44 3.29
N ARG A 137 11.52 -7.25 3.79
CA ARG A 137 12.01 -7.02 5.16
C ARG A 137 11.14 -5.96 5.81
N LEU A 138 10.75 -6.20 7.05
CA LEU A 138 10.13 -5.19 7.90
C LEU A 138 11.23 -4.28 8.45
N ASP A 139 11.07 -2.98 8.27
CA ASP A 139 11.97 -2.00 8.88
C ASP A 139 11.58 -1.68 10.34
N ASP A 140 12.34 -0.78 10.96
CA ASP A 140 12.14 -0.36 12.34
C ASP A 140 10.85 0.47 12.53
N ASP A 141 10.36 1.12 11.46
CA ASP A 141 9.15 1.94 11.44
C ASP A 141 7.89 1.08 11.22
N GLY A 142 8.06 -0.17 10.81
CA GLY A 142 7.00 -1.16 10.59
C GLY A 142 6.53 -1.25 9.14
N ASP A 143 7.26 -0.62 8.22
CA ASP A 143 7.01 -0.64 6.78
C ASP A 143 7.77 -1.81 6.13
N LEU A 144 7.23 -2.28 5.01
CA LEU A 144 7.79 -3.42 4.28
C LEU A 144 8.61 -2.93 3.09
N GLU A 145 9.90 -3.22 3.11
CA GLU A 145 10.81 -2.93 2.01
C GLU A 145 11.07 -4.20 1.18
N LEU A 146 11.06 -4.03 -0.14
CA LEU A 146 11.50 -5.06 -1.09
C LEU A 146 13.04 -5.10 -1.11
N VAL A 147 13.62 -6.17 -0.54
CA VAL A 147 15.09 -6.35 -0.46
C VAL A 147 15.65 -7.15 -1.63
N ASN A 148 14.87 -8.04 -2.22
CA ASN A 148 15.28 -8.72 -3.44
C ASN A 148 14.07 -9.06 -4.31
N ALA A 149 14.33 -9.16 -5.61
CA ALA A 149 13.38 -9.70 -6.55
C ALA A 149 14.12 -10.48 -7.62
N ASN A 150 13.60 -11.64 -8.00
CA ASN A 150 14.08 -12.43 -9.11
C ASN A 150 12.90 -12.75 -10.01
N TRP A 151 13.09 -12.67 -11.32
CA TRP A 151 12.06 -13.00 -12.29
C TRP A 151 12.66 -13.67 -13.52
N GLN A 152 11.94 -14.67 -14.05
CA GLN A 152 12.35 -15.41 -15.24
C GLN A 152 11.16 -15.57 -16.19
N PRO A 153 11.34 -15.39 -17.51
CA PRO A 153 10.27 -15.63 -18.47
C PRO A 153 9.73 -17.04 -18.34
N ARG A 154 8.41 -17.16 -18.19
CA ARG A 154 7.72 -18.44 -18.28
C ARG A 154 7.60 -18.81 -19.77
N LEU A 155 8.16 -19.97 -20.14
CA LEU A 155 8.19 -20.52 -21.50
C LEU A 155 6.81 -20.98 -21.98
#